data_AF-L8B4X8-F1
#
_entry.id   AF-L8B4X8-F1
#
_cell.length_a   1.000
_cell.length_b   1.000
_cell.length_c   1.000
_cell.angle_alpha   90.00
_cell.angle_beta   90.00
_cell.angle_gamma   90.00
#
_symmetry.space_group_name_H-M   'P 1'
#
loop_
_entity.id
_entity.type
_entity.pdbx_description
1 polymer ?
#
loop_
_entity_poly.entity_id
_entity_poly.type
_entity_poly.pdbx_seq_one_letter_code
_entity_poly.pdbx_strand_id
1 'polypeptide(L)'
;MMFRRTLTSDATQNNRIGSIMTAAFQVGSARIMRIPELHWDNADPQKLYPDIDAEALAVFGSALTSGSFNPVTGTLSQGTHAWLVQVAGLNLLIDTATGNDKPLPAAPALDHLHTPFLEHLAAAGVQPEQVNVVLHTHIHADHVGWNTRLHHGKWVPTFPKARHIFSAIEARYGASNDRIDPAPDLPPEILGRPDHHPLPRVYADSMLPVIEAGLGEAIIIDGQEVLAGFSFHPTPGHSIDHASIRLRSDGAEAWFTGDVMHHPLQVYRPDLRSVYCEFVQPAERSRRWFLEEAADTGSLCFTSHFAETGAGYVRRRAAGFAWEFAQSDAEDAK
;
A
#
# COMPACT_ATOMS: atom_id res chain seq x y z
N MET A 1 -48.42 9.63 21.83
CA MET A 1 -47.94 8.27 21.52
C MET A 1 -47.30 8.31 20.13
N MET A 2 -46.05 8.76 20.01
CA MET A 2 -44.83 7.93 20.09
C MET A 2 -44.92 6.67 19.25
N PHE A 3 -44.17 6.61 18.14
CA PHE A 3 -43.12 5.61 17.94
C PHE A 3 -42.11 6.16 16.92
N ARG A 4 -41.05 6.80 17.44
CA ARG A 4 -39.76 6.91 16.74
C ARG A 4 -39.19 5.49 16.67
N ARG A 5 -38.90 4.99 15.47
CA ARG A 5 -37.99 3.85 15.30
C ARG A 5 -36.59 4.40 15.11
N THR A 6 -35.84 4.41 16.20
CA THR A 6 -34.38 4.47 16.20
C THR A 6 -33.85 3.21 15.50
N LEU A 7 -33.12 3.39 14.41
CA LEU A 7 -32.24 2.36 13.85
C LEU A 7 -30.87 2.54 14.51
N THR A 8 -30.60 1.69 15.48
CA THR A 8 -29.26 1.47 16.06
C THR A 8 -28.98 -0.02 15.92
N SER A 9 -28.02 -0.39 15.07
CA SER A 9 -27.29 -1.68 15.04
C SER A 9 -26.47 -1.69 13.74
N ASP A 10 -25.20 -2.05 13.65
CA ASP A 10 -24.22 -2.55 14.59
C ASP A 10 -22.87 -2.34 13.89
N ALA A 11 -22.15 -1.28 14.27
CA ALA A 11 -20.81 -1.01 13.74
C ALA A 11 -19.77 -1.62 14.69
N THR A 12 -19.77 -2.95 14.83
CA THR A 12 -18.72 -3.69 15.54
C THR A 12 -18.57 -5.08 14.93
N GLN A 13 -18.11 -5.17 13.69
CA GLN A 13 -17.62 -6.45 13.17
C GLN A 13 -16.16 -6.63 13.61
N ASN A 14 -16.04 -7.31 14.75
CA ASN A 14 -14.86 -7.95 15.34
C ASN A 14 -13.56 -7.93 14.52
N ASN A 15 -12.63 -7.08 14.95
CA ASN A 15 -11.19 -7.28 14.76
C ASN A 15 -10.74 -8.46 15.65
N ARG A 16 -10.75 -9.68 15.11
CA ARG A 16 -10.02 -10.81 15.71
C ARG A 16 -8.97 -11.29 14.72
N ILE A 17 -7.90 -10.52 14.60
CA ILE A 17 -6.63 -11.07 14.15
C ILE A 17 -6.10 -11.82 15.37
N GLY A 18 -6.24 -13.15 15.38
CA GLY A 18 -5.59 -13.99 16.40
C GLY A 18 -4.08 -13.76 16.39
N SER A 19 -3.38 -14.19 17.44
CA SER A 19 -1.90 -14.19 17.52
C SER A 19 -1.29 -15.04 16.39
N ILE A 20 -1.26 -14.50 15.18
CA ILE A 20 -0.60 -15.10 14.03
C ILE A 20 0.84 -14.61 14.13
N MET A 21 1.78 -15.54 14.33
CA MET A 21 3.19 -15.25 14.09
C MET A 21 3.29 -14.62 12.71
N THR A 22 3.82 -13.40 12.63
CA THR A 22 3.93 -12.68 11.36
C THR A 22 4.84 -13.47 10.44
N ALA A 23 4.25 -14.01 9.36
CA ALA A 23 4.98 -14.65 8.28
C ALA A 23 6.15 -13.77 7.83
N ALA A 24 7.36 -14.35 7.83
CA ALA A 24 8.57 -13.69 7.38
C ALA A 24 9.02 -14.26 6.03
N PHE A 25 9.61 -13.39 5.22
CA PHE A 25 10.18 -13.72 3.92
C PHE A 25 11.64 -13.27 3.88
N GLN A 26 12.52 -14.14 3.40
CA GLN A 26 13.94 -13.84 3.26
C GLN A 26 14.30 -13.45 1.83
N VAL A 27 14.99 -12.31 1.65
CA VAL A 27 15.55 -11.85 0.38
C VAL A 27 17.01 -11.44 0.59
N GLY A 28 17.95 -12.29 0.19
CA GLY A 28 19.36 -12.10 0.54
C GLY A 28 19.53 -12.11 2.06
N SER A 29 20.12 -11.06 2.64
CA SER A 29 20.17 -10.85 4.10
C SER A 29 18.98 -10.08 4.68
N ALA A 30 18.02 -9.64 3.86
CA ALA A 30 16.85 -8.92 4.33
C ALA A 30 15.73 -9.87 4.81
N ARG A 31 15.24 -9.65 6.03
CA ARG A 31 14.02 -10.28 6.55
C ARG A 31 12.85 -9.32 6.41
N ILE A 32 11.77 -9.76 5.78
CA ILE A 32 10.62 -8.92 5.43
C ILE A 32 9.37 -9.49 6.09
N MET A 33 8.61 -8.65 6.79
CA MET A 33 7.43 -9.02 7.55
C MET A 33 6.28 -8.05 7.28
N ARG A 34 5.06 -8.58 7.15
CA ARG A 34 3.85 -7.77 6.99
C ARG A 34 3.39 -7.20 8.33
N ILE A 35 3.15 -5.90 8.41
CA ILE A 35 2.52 -5.26 9.57
C ILE A 35 1.06 -4.92 9.20
N PRO A 36 0.08 -5.78 9.53
CA PRO A 36 -1.30 -5.61 9.09
C PRO A 36 -2.00 -4.45 9.80
N GLU A 37 -2.91 -3.79 9.10
CA GLU A 37 -3.80 -2.79 9.70
C GLU A 37 -5.27 -3.13 9.46
N LEU A 38 -5.69 -3.22 8.19
CA LEU A 38 -7.08 -3.41 7.80
C LEU A 38 -7.22 -4.65 6.89
N HIS A 39 -8.40 -5.26 6.96
CA HIS A 39 -8.78 -6.39 6.12
C HIS A 39 -10.29 -6.33 5.84
N TRP A 40 -10.66 -6.54 4.58
CA TRP A 40 -12.04 -6.57 4.11
C TRP A 40 -12.24 -7.81 3.23
N ASP A 41 -13.37 -8.49 3.37
CA ASP A 41 -13.73 -9.72 2.64
C ASP A 41 -15.00 -9.57 1.78
N ASN A 42 -15.53 -8.35 1.72
CA ASN A 42 -16.84 -8.03 1.17
C ASN A 42 -16.80 -6.95 0.07
N ALA A 43 -15.62 -6.71 -0.53
CA ALA A 43 -15.49 -5.73 -1.59
C ALA A 43 -16.26 -6.18 -2.85
N ASP A 44 -17.05 -5.27 -3.42
CA ASP A 44 -17.82 -5.51 -4.64
C ASP A 44 -16.90 -5.31 -5.86
N PRO A 45 -16.68 -6.36 -6.69
CA PRO A 45 -15.80 -6.26 -7.85
C PRO A 45 -16.17 -5.12 -8.81
N GLN A 46 -17.46 -4.85 -9.02
CA GLN A 46 -17.90 -3.79 -9.95
C GLN A 46 -17.70 -2.38 -9.38
N LYS A 47 -17.64 -2.25 -8.06
CA LYS A 47 -17.28 -0.98 -7.42
C LYS A 47 -15.78 -0.74 -7.46
N LEU A 48 -14.98 -1.79 -7.26
CA LEU A 48 -13.53 -1.68 -7.31
C LEU A 48 -13.03 -1.47 -8.75
N TYR A 49 -13.61 -2.24 -9.68
CA TYR A 49 -13.25 -2.26 -11.10
C TYR A 49 -14.51 -2.01 -11.95
N PRO A 50 -14.84 -0.74 -12.27
CA PRO A 50 -16.08 -0.41 -12.97
C PRO A 50 -16.19 -1.04 -14.37
N ASP A 51 -15.06 -1.38 -14.97
CA ASP A 51 -14.97 -1.96 -16.31
C ASP A 51 -14.85 -3.49 -16.27
N ILE A 52 -14.99 -4.12 -15.10
CA ILE A 52 -14.92 -5.58 -14.99
C ILE A 52 -16.11 -6.23 -15.70
N ASP A 53 -15.81 -7.09 -16.66
CA ASP A 53 -16.81 -7.90 -17.35
C ASP A 53 -17.11 -9.20 -16.56
N ALA A 54 -18.28 -9.79 -16.81
CA ALA A 54 -18.69 -11.03 -16.15
C ALA A 54 -17.76 -12.21 -16.50
N GLU A 55 -17.10 -12.15 -17.65
CA GLU A 55 -16.12 -13.15 -18.09
C GLU A 55 -14.87 -13.12 -17.21
N ALA A 56 -14.36 -11.95 -16.82
CA ALA A 56 -13.20 -11.80 -15.97
C ALA A 56 -13.41 -12.45 -14.60
N LEU A 57 -14.58 -12.23 -14.00
CA LEU A 57 -14.97 -12.84 -12.73
C LEU A 57 -15.17 -14.35 -12.87
N ALA A 58 -15.83 -14.82 -13.93
CA ALA A 58 -16.09 -16.25 -14.13
C ALA A 58 -14.80 -17.04 -14.42
N VAL A 59 -13.95 -16.51 -15.30
CA VAL A 59 -12.72 -17.18 -15.75
C VAL A 59 -11.63 -17.05 -14.69
N PHE A 60 -11.29 -15.82 -14.29
CA PHE A 60 -10.14 -15.60 -13.42
C PHE A 60 -10.50 -15.73 -11.94
N GLY A 61 -11.76 -15.54 -11.54
CA GLY A 61 -12.20 -15.84 -10.18
C GLY A 61 -11.92 -17.29 -9.77
N SER A 62 -12.02 -18.24 -10.71
CA SER A 62 -11.68 -19.65 -10.46
C SER A 62 -10.17 -19.91 -10.29
N ALA A 63 -9.32 -18.99 -10.73
CA ALA A 63 -7.87 -19.05 -10.56
C ALA A 63 -7.39 -18.38 -9.26
N LEU A 64 -8.29 -17.73 -8.53
CA LEU A 64 -8.00 -17.11 -7.24
C LEU A 64 -8.18 -18.11 -6.11
N THR A 65 -7.43 -17.92 -5.04
CA THR A 65 -7.63 -18.64 -3.79
C THR A 65 -8.88 -18.12 -3.07
N SER A 66 -9.38 -18.89 -2.11
CA SER A 66 -10.48 -18.47 -1.24
C SER A 66 -10.14 -17.30 -0.32
N GLY A 67 -8.85 -16.97 -0.15
CA GLY A 67 -8.42 -15.80 0.62
C GLY A 67 -8.46 -14.49 -0.17
N SER A 68 -8.58 -14.57 -1.50
CA SER A 68 -8.72 -13.40 -2.38
C SER A 68 -10.14 -13.24 -2.92
N PHE A 69 -10.86 -14.33 -3.19
CA PHE A 69 -12.20 -14.28 -3.78
C PHE A 69 -13.14 -15.29 -3.13
N ASN A 70 -14.34 -14.82 -2.79
CA ASN A 70 -15.41 -15.67 -2.30
C ASN A 70 -16.34 -16.07 -3.47
N PRO A 71 -16.31 -17.32 -3.95
CA PRO A 71 -17.12 -17.75 -5.09
C PRO A 71 -18.62 -17.88 -4.78
N VAL A 72 -19.00 -17.89 -3.50
CA VAL A 72 -20.41 -17.97 -3.08
C VAL A 72 -21.07 -16.59 -3.12
N THR A 73 -20.39 -15.56 -2.61
CA THR A 73 -20.90 -14.19 -2.56
C THR A 73 -20.48 -13.36 -3.78
N GLY A 74 -19.44 -13.77 -4.49
CA GLY A 74 -18.82 -13.00 -5.56
C GLY A 74 -17.99 -11.81 -5.08
N THR A 75 -17.61 -11.76 -3.80
CA THR A 75 -16.88 -10.63 -3.22
C THR A 75 -15.36 -10.83 -3.24
N LEU A 76 -14.63 -9.72 -3.33
CA LEU A 76 -13.17 -9.68 -3.26
C LEU A 76 -12.71 -9.41 -1.83
N SER A 77 -11.50 -9.88 -1.51
CA SER A 77 -10.82 -9.55 -0.27
C SER A 77 -9.67 -8.59 -0.53
N GLN A 78 -9.55 -7.55 0.30
CA GLN A 78 -8.46 -6.56 0.26
C GLN A 78 -7.88 -6.36 1.65
N GLY A 79 -6.64 -5.88 1.73
CA GLY A 79 -6.02 -5.46 2.98
C GLY A 79 -5.38 -4.09 2.86
N THR A 80 -4.96 -3.55 4.00
CA THR A 80 -4.01 -2.43 4.10
C THR A 80 -2.99 -2.80 5.15
N HIS A 81 -1.71 -2.67 4.80
CA HIS A 81 -0.59 -3.02 5.67
C HIS A 81 0.68 -2.29 5.26
N ALA A 82 1.67 -2.27 6.15
CA ALA A 82 3.02 -1.85 5.84
C ALA A 82 3.96 -3.06 5.75
N TRP A 83 5.13 -2.88 5.14
CA TRP A 83 6.19 -3.90 5.17
C TRP A 83 7.34 -3.46 6.08
N LEU A 84 7.64 -4.26 7.11
CA LEU A 84 8.85 -4.12 7.90
C LEU A 84 9.99 -4.88 7.20
N VAL A 85 11.08 -4.18 6.89
CA VAL A 85 12.29 -4.75 6.31
C VAL A 85 13.44 -4.60 7.28
N GLN A 86 14.01 -5.72 7.70
CA GLN A 86 15.18 -5.76 8.58
C GLN A 86 16.39 -6.23 7.78
N VAL A 87 17.36 -5.35 7.56
CA VAL A 87 18.53 -5.62 6.73
C VAL A 87 19.71 -4.79 7.21
N ALA A 88 20.91 -5.39 7.23
CA ALA A 88 22.15 -4.72 7.66
C ALA A 88 22.05 -4.01 9.04
N GLY A 89 21.24 -4.55 9.96
CA GLY A 89 21.01 -3.99 11.29
C GLY A 89 20.07 -2.77 11.33
N LEU A 90 19.43 -2.43 10.22
CA LEU A 90 18.43 -1.37 10.12
C LEU A 90 17.00 -1.96 10.13
N ASN A 91 16.06 -1.22 10.73
CA ASN A 91 14.63 -1.45 10.60
C ASN A 91 14.05 -0.38 9.66
N LEU A 92 13.50 -0.81 8.53
CA LEU A 92 12.85 0.06 7.56
C LEU A 92 11.37 -0.28 7.47
N LEU A 93 10.54 0.72 7.23
CA LEU A 93 9.15 0.52 6.80
C LEU A 93 9.01 0.91 5.33
N ILE A 94 8.30 0.08 4.56
CA ILE A 94 7.76 0.47 3.26
C ILE A 94 6.29 0.83 3.49
N ASP A 95 5.98 2.10 3.28
CA ASP A 95 4.74 2.76 3.67
C ASP A 95 4.40 2.55 5.17
N THR A 96 3.28 3.11 5.60
CA THR A 96 2.88 3.18 7.01
C THR A 96 1.38 2.97 7.24
N ALA A 97 0.64 2.44 6.27
CA ALA A 97 -0.81 2.23 6.41
C ALA A 97 -1.59 3.54 6.70
N THR A 98 -2.79 3.44 7.27
CA THR A 98 -3.81 4.53 7.34
C THR A 98 -3.73 5.44 8.55
N GLY A 99 -3.27 4.95 9.69
CA GLY A 99 -3.13 5.79 10.88
C GLY A 99 -4.44 5.98 11.65
N ASN A 100 -4.32 6.05 12.98
CA ASN A 100 -5.46 6.33 13.85
C ASN A 100 -5.83 7.81 13.87
N ASP A 101 -7.08 8.08 14.24
CA ASP A 101 -7.64 9.43 14.48
C ASP A 101 -7.68 10.35 13.24
N LYS A 102 -7.33 9.85 12.05
CA LYS A 102 -7.28 10.64 10.82
C LYS A 102 -8.69 11.04 10.37
N PRO A 103 -9.00 12.34 10.23
CA PRO A 103 -10.29 12.80 9.75
C PRO A 103 -10.37 12.68 8.22
N LEU A 104 -11.01 11.62 7.74
CA LEU A 104 -11.21 11.26 6.34
C LEU A 104 -12.72 11.11 6.03
N PRO A 105 -13.55 12.16 6.18
CA PRO A 105 -15.01 12.05 6.03
C PRO A 105 -15.46 11.64 4.62
N ALA A 106 -14.62 11.85 3.60
CA ALA A 106 -14.86 11.41 2.23
C ALA A 106 -14.53 9.91 2.00
N ALA A 107 -13.89 9.26 2.96
CA ALA A 107 -13.59 7.83 2.96
C ALA A 107 -14.02 7.21 4.32
N PRO A 108 -15.32 7.00 4.57
CA PRO A 108 -15.83 6.58 5.88
C PRO A 108 -15.24 5.28 6.43
N ALA A 109 -14.74 4.39 5.57
CA ALA A 109 -14.07 3.15 5.99
C ALA A 109 -12.69 3.39 6.63
N LEU A 110 -12.11 4.57 6.43
CA LEU A 110 -10.78 4.98 6.90
C LEU A 110 -10.86 6.15 7.92
N ASP A 111 -12.07 6.65 8.22
CA ASP A 111 -12.27 7.81 9.05
C ASP A 111 -12.12 7.48 10.55
N HIS A 112 -11.30 8.25 11.27
CA HIS A 112 -11.08 8.14 12.72
C HIS A 112 -10.82 6.69 13.20
N LEU A 113 -9.91 6.00 12.53
CA LEU A 113 -9.56 4.63 12.87
C LEU A 113 -8.96 4.50 14.28
N HIS A 114 -9.12 3.31 14.85
CA HIS A 114 -8.50 2.86 16.11
C HIS A 114 -8.00 1.41 15.96
N THR A 115 -6.90 1.25 15.22
CA THR A 115 -6.28 -0.03 14.88
C THR A 115 -5.08 -0.34 15.79
N PRO A 116 -4.71 -1.62 15.97
CA PRO A 116 -3.57 -2.05 16.76
C PRO A 116 -2.24 -2.04 15.96
N PHE A 117 -2.09 -1.21 14.93
CA PHE A 117 -0.91 -1.23 14.04
C PHE A 117 0.43 -1.15 14.79
N LEU A 118 0.55 -0.25 15.78
CA LEU A 118 1.78 -0.15 16.59
C LEU A 118 2.01 -1.37 17.50
N GLU A 119 0.94 -2.03 17.94
CA GLU A 119 1.05 -3.30 18.67
C GLU A 119 1.55 -4.41 17.75
N HIS A 120 1.08 -4.46 16.50
CA HIS A 120 1.59 -5.39 15.48
C HIS A 120 3.05 -5.13 15.14
N LEU A 121 3.48 -3.86 15.03
CA LEU A 121 4.88 -3.50 14.84
C LEU A 121 5.74 -3.96 16.03
N ALA A 122 5.26 -3.72 17.26
CA ALA A 122 5.93 -4.17 18.48
C ALA A 122 6.01 -5.71 18.57
N ALA A 123 4.96 -6.42 18.14
CA ALA A 123 4.95 -7.89 18.06
C ALA A 123 5.95 -8.42 17.03
N ALA A 124 6.25 -7.66 15.98
CA ALA A 124 7.33 -7.94 15.04
C ALA A 124 8.72 -7.54 15.57
N GLY A 125 8.82 -7.12 16.84
CA GLY A 125 10.08 -6.85 17.53
C GLY A 125 10.64 -5.44 17.34
N VAL A 126 9.84 -4.50 16.81
CA VAL A 126 10.28 -3.13 16.52
C VAL A 126 9.37 -2.12 17.24
N GLN A 127 9.98 -1.22 18.01
CA GLN A 127 9.30 -0.04 18.56
C GLN A 127 9.41 1.13 17.57
N PRO A 128 8.50 2.11 17.60
CA PRO A 128 8.54 3.24 16.68
C PRO A 128 9.87 4.02 16.72
N GLU A 129 10.51 4.12 17.88
CA GLU A 129 11.80 4.79 18.08
C GLU A 129 13.01 4.00 17.53
N GLN A 130 12.78 2.76 17.06
CA GLN A 130 13.78 1.88 16.47
C GLN A 130 13.68 1.82 14.94
N VAL A 131 12.67 2.45 14.33
CA VAL A 131 12.58 2.59 12.87
C VAL A 131 13.63 3.61 12.41
N ASN A 132 14.47 3.20 11.46
CA ASN A 132 15.57 4.01 10.94
C ASN A 132 15.17 4.78 9.68
N VAL A 133 14.36 4.16 8.81
CA VAL A 133 13.95 4.73 7.53
C VAL A 133 12.52 4.32 7.24
N VAL A 134 11.75 5.24 6.66
CA VAL A 134 10.46 4.96 6.04
C VAL A 134 10.56 5.32 4.56
N LEU A 135 10.29 4.36 3.68
CA LEU A 135 10.28 4.54 2.23
C LEU A 135 8.83 4.60 1.75
N HIS A 136 8.44 5.67 1.05
CA HIS A 136 7.06 5.88 0.61
C HIS A 136 6.90 5.59 -0.88
N THR A 137 6.00 4.67 -1.22
CA THR A 137 5.64 4.39 -2.62
C THR A 137 4.91 5.58 -3.25
N HIS A 138 4.00 6.20 -2.49
CA HIS A 138 3.24 7.40 -2.86
C HIS A 138 2.55 8.03 -1.63
N ILE A 139 1.80 9.14 -1.81
CA ILE A 139 1.18 9.90 -0.71
C ILE A 139 -0.35 9.80 -0.77
N HIS A 140 -0.90 8.61 -0.52
CA HIS A 140 -2.32 8.41 -0.17
C HIS A 140 -2.50 8.10 1.31
N ALA A 141 -3.72 8.29 1.80
CA ALA A 141 -4.05 8.25 3.22
C ALA A 141 -3.63 6.93 3.90
N ASP A 142 -3.85 5.82 3.21
CA ASP A 142 -3.56 4.45 3.61
C ASP A 142 -2.11 4.01 3.36
N HIS A 143 -1.22 4.94 3.02
CA HIS A 143 0.22 4.70 2.88
C HIS A 143 1.05 5.59 3.79
N VAL A 144 0.61 6.81 4.05
CA VAL A 144 1.36 7.78 4.88
C VAL A 144 0.75 7.99 6.25
N GLY A 145 -0.38 7.38 6.55
CA GLY A 145 -1.19 7.62 7.72
C GLY A 145 -0.45 7.55 9.05
N TRP A 146 0.25 6.44 9.33
CA TRP A 146 1.04 6.30 10.56
C TRP A 146 2.36 7.06 10.55
N ASN A 147 2.71 7.84 9.52
CA ASN A 147 3.83 8.78 9.63
C ASN A 147 3.70 9.69 10.85
N THR A 148 2.46 9.98 11.26
CA THR A 148 2.15 10.78 12.43
C THR A 148 1.07 10.13 13.29
N ARG A 149 1.05 10.51 14.57
CA ARG A 149 0.02 10.15 15.53
C ARG A 149 -0.50 11.41 16.23
N LEU A 150 -1.75 11.36 16.69
CA LEU A 150 -2.33 12.47 17.42
C LEU A 150 -1.80 12.46 18.87
N HIS A 151 -1.13 13.54 19.28
CA HIS A 151 -0.64 13.71 20.64
C HIS A 151 -1.00 15.11 21.14
N HIS A 152 -1.85 15.17 22.18
CA HIS A 152 -2.39 16.42 22.73
C HIS A 152 -2.99 17.35 21.67
N GLY A 153 -3.77 16.78 20.74
CA GLY A 153 -4.46 17.53 19.68
C GLY A 153 -3.55 18.01 18.55
N LYS A 154 -2.30 17.54 18.48
CA LYS A 154 -1.37 17.85 17.39
C LYS A 154 -0.86 16.58 16.74
N TRP A 155 -0.71 16.60 15.42
CA TRP A 155 -0.01 15.56 14.70
C TRP A 155 1.49 15.67 15.00
N VAL A 156 2.08 14.58 15.49
CA VAL A 156 3.52 14.48 15.75
C VAL A 156 4.06 13.23 15.05
N PRO A 157 5.34 13.21 14.63
CA PRO A 157 5.93 12.03 14.01
C PRO A 157 5.78 10.78 14.88
N THR A 158 5.28 9.69 14.30
CA THR A 158 5.18 8.39 14.99
C THR A 158 6.56 7.76 15.14
N PHE A 159 7.43 7.95 14.14
CA PHE A 159 8.77 7.38 14.05
C PHE A 159 9.82 8.49 14.23
N PRO A 160 10.10 8.94 15.46
CA PRO A 160 10.80 10.20 15.71
C PRO A 160 12.29 10.21 15.33
N LYS A 161 12.86 9.07 14.93
CA LYS A 161 14.25 8.93 14.50
C LYS A 161 14.38 8.50 13.03
N ALA A 162 13.26 8.26 12.35
CA ALA A 162 13.30 7.73 11.00
C ALA A 162 13.54 8.84 9.98
N ARG A 163 14.33 8.55 8.96
CA ARG A 163 14.35 9.33 7.71
C ARG A 163 13.17 8.91 6.84
N HIS A 164 12.31 9.83 6.43
CA HIS A 164 11.20 9.55 5.52
C HIS A 164 11.59 9.95 4.10
N ILE A 165 11.79 8.97 3.22
CA ILE A 165 12.18 9.17 1.82
C ILE A 165 10.95 9.04 0.92
N PHE A 166 10.67 10.07 0.13
CA PHE A 166 9.46 10.16 -0.70
C PHE A 166 9.70 10.96 -1.99
N SER A 167 8.84 10.78 -3.00
CA SER A 167 8.89 11.58 -4.23
C SER A 167 8.66 13.07 -3.93
N ALA A 168 9.56 13.91 -4.46
CA ALA A 168 9.40 15.37 -4.43
C ALA A 168 8.14 15.83 -5.19
N ILE A 169 7.75 15.12 -6.25
CA ILE A 169 6.56 15.45 -7.05
C ILE A 169 5.29 15.09 -6.27
N GLU A 170 5.23 13.90 -5.66
CA GLU A 170 4.13 13.52 -4.76
C GLU A 170 3.93 14.54 -3.63
N ALA A 171 5.03 14.96 -2.97
CA ALA A 171 4.97 15.93 -1.89
C ALA A 171 4.44 17.30 -2.33
N ARG A 172 4.93 17.82 -3.46
CA ARG A 172 4.42 19.07 -4.06
C ARG A 172 2.94 18.95 -4.43
N TYR A 173 2.55 17.83 -5.03
CA TYR A 173 1.16 17.59 -5.42
C TYR A 173 0.22 17.51 -4.21
N GLY A 174 0.62 16.77 -3.16
CA GLY A 174 -0.11 16.69 -1.90
C GLY A 174 -0.23 18.04 -1.20
N ALA A 175 0.84 18.83 -1.14
CA ALA A 175 0.81 20.19 -0.58
C ALA A 175 -0.14 21.12 -1.36
N SER A 176 -0.18 20.99 -2.69
CA SER A 176 -1.11 21.73 -3.55
C SER A 176 -2.56 21.27 -3.36
N ASN A 177 -2.81 19.97 -3.25
CA ASN A 177 -4.14 19.39 -2.97
C ASN A 177 -4.70 19.92 -1.64
N ASP A 178 -3.83 20.06 -0.64
CA ASP A 178 -4.18 20.57 0.69
C ASP A 178 -4.18 22.11 0.78
N ARG A 179 -3.97 22.79 -0.35
CA ARG A 179 -3.97 24.27 -0.49
C ARG A 179 -2.89 24.96 0.37
N ILE A 180 -1.78 24.28 0.60
CA ILE A 180 -0.64 24.79 1.36
C ILE A 180 0.36 25.47 0.43
N ASP A 181 0.73 24.81 -0.67
CA ASP A 181 1.67 25.33 -1.67
C ASP A 181 1.14 25.01 -3.08
N PRO A 182 0.48 25.97 -3.75
CA PRO A 182 -0.11 25.74 -5.07
C PRO A 182 0.93 25.38 -6.13
N ALA A 183 0.72 24.26 -6.82
CA ALA A 183 1.57 23.79 -7.92
C ALA A 183 0.76 23.73 -9.24
N PRO A 184 0.51 24.87 -9.90
CA PRO A 184 -0.32 24.93 -11.12
C PRO A 184 0.34 24.25 -12.34
N ASP A 185 1.63 23.93 -12.24
CA ASP A 185 2.40 23.15 -13.22
C ASP A 185 2.16 21.63 -13.13
N LEU A 186 1.42 21.17 -12.11
CA LEU A 186 1.07 19.76 -11.91
C LEU A 186 -0.43 19.50 -12.17
N PRO A 187 -0.79 18.30 -12.67
CA PRO A 187 0.11 17.23 -13.10
C PRO A 187 0.78 17.49 -14.45
N PRO A 188 1.93 16.86 -14.74
CA PRO A 188 2.60 17.01 -16.03
C PRO A 188 1.71 16.48 -17.16
N GLU A 189 1.71 17.18 -18.30
CA GLU A 189 0.81 16.92 -19.43
C GLU A 189 0.84 15.46 -19.92
N ILE A 190 1.99 14.78 -19.81
CA ILE A 190 2.19 13.38 -20.21
C ILE A 190 1.28 12.38 -19.44
N LEU A 191 0.86 12.73 -18.22
CA LEU A 191 -0.08 11.91 -17.45
C LEU A 191 -1.54 12.17 -17.84
N GLY A 192 -1.80 13.31 -18.48
CA GLY A 192 -3.13 13.79 -18.78
C GLY A 192 -3.83 14.40 -17.57
N ARG A 193 -5.16 14.50 -17.66
CA ARG A 193 -6.00 15.00 -16.57
C ARG A 193 -6.32 13.86 -15.60
N PRO A 194 -6.27 14.09 -14.28
CA PRO A 194 -6.66 13.06 -13.32
C PRO A 194 -8.18 12.87 -13.32
N ASP A 195 -8.63 11.63 -13.14
CA ASP A 195 -10.04 11.26 -13.01
C ASP A 195 -10.60 11.71 -11.65
N HIS A 196 -9.76 11.71 -10.62
CA HIS A 196 -10.05 12.23 -9.28
C HIS A 196 -8.77 12.75 -8.61
N HIS A 197 -8.94 13.49 -7.52
CA HIS A 197 -7.82 13.97 -6.70
C HIS A 197 -7.65 13.10 -5.45
N PRO A 198 -6.46 13.06 -4.85
CA PRO A 198 -6.25 12.37 -3.57
C PRO A 198 -7.08 13.02 -2.46
N LEU A 199 -7.34 12.25 -1.40
CA LEU A 199 -8.09 12.75 -0.25
C LEU A 199 -7.44 14.01 0.33
N PRO A 200 -8.22 15.04 0.68
CA PRO A 200 -7.67 16.26 1.25
C PRO A 200 -7.13 16.00 2.67
N ARG A 201 -6.21 16.87 3.09
CA ARG A 201 -5.52 16.89 4.39
C ARG A 201 -4.53 15.76 4.64
N VAL A 202 -4.33 14.84 3.71
CA VAL A 202 -3.35 13.75 3.86
C VAL A 202 -1.94 14.31 4.01
N TYR A 203 -1.54 15.26 3.17
CA TYR A 203 -0.21 15.87 3.24
C TYR A 203 -0.06 16.67 4.54
N ALA A 204 -1.03 17.53 4.85
CA ALA A 204 -1.02 18.40 6.01
C ALA A 204 -0.94 17.61 7.33
N ASP A 205 -1.64 16.48 7.41
CA ASP A 205 -1.73 15.71 8.65
C ASP A 205 -0.62 14.66 8.78
N SER A 206 -0.12 14.13 7.67
CA SER A 206 0.77 12.95 7.69
C SER A 206 2.17 13.20 7.15
N MET A 207 2.37 14.20 6.28
CA MET A 207 3.68 14.49 5.69
C MET A 207 4.32 15.75 6.28
N LEU A 208 3.55 16.84 6.35
CA LEU A 208 4.06 18.14 6.79
C LEU A 208 4.69 18.08 8.20
N PRO A 209 4.11 17.44 9.23
CA PRO A 209 4.72 17.41 10.56
C PRO A 209 6.05 16.64 10.59
N VAL A 210 6.22 15.66 9.71
CA VAL A 210 7.48 14.91 9.55
C VAL A 210 8.54 15.77 8.87
N ILE A 211 8.15 16.50 7.82
CA ILE A 211 9.05 17.41 7.09
C ILE A 211 9.50 18.56 8.01
N GLU A 212 8.57 19.18 8.74
CA GLU A 212 8.88 20.26 9.69
C GLU A 212 9.75 19.80 10.87
N ALA A 213 9.67 18.52 11.24
CA ALA A 213 10.56 17.91 12.22
C ALA A 213 11.97 17.63 11.69
N GLY A 214 12.25 17.93 10.40
CA GLY A 214 13.54 17.68 9.76
C GLY A 214 13.79 16.20 9.44
N LEU A 215 12.74 15.38 9.40
CA LEU A 215 12.83 13.94 9.15
C LEU A 215 12.57 13.58 7.67
N GLY A 216 12.08 14.52 6.86
CA GLY A 216 11.73 14.29 5.46
C GLY A 216 12.89 14.49 4.48
N GLU A 217 12.94 13.62 3.46
CA GLU A 217 13.91 13.64 2.37
C GLU A 217 13.19 13.42 1.04
N ALA A 218 13.06 14.50 0.28
CA ALA A 218 12.43 14.47 -1.03
C ALA A 218 13.44 14.04 -2.11
N ILE A 219 13.06 13.07 -2.94
CA ILE A 219 13.89 12.51 -4.01
C ILE A 219 13.22 12.65 -5.38
N ILE A 220 14.02 12.49 -6.44
CA ILE A 220 13.51 12.29 -7.79
C ILE A 220 13.43 10.78 -8.05
N ILE A 221 12.37 10.34 -8.70
CA ILE A 221 12.14 8.93 -9.02
C ILE A 221 12.68 8.63 -10.43
N ASP A 222 13.88 8.08 -10.49
CA ASP A 222 14.61 7.84 -11.75
C ASP A 222 15.29 6.46 -11.82
N GLY A 223 14.96 5.55 -10.90
CA GLY A 223 15.54 4.21 -10.81
C GLY A 223 16.92 4.15 -10.15
N GLN A 224 17.47 5.28 -9.69
CA GLN A 224 18.75 5.29 -8.97
C GLN A 224 18.61 4.74 -7.56
N GLU A 225 19.73 4.24 -7.03
CA GLU A 225 19.82 3.82 -5.64
C GLU A 225 19.83 5.04 -4.71
N VAL A 226 18.91 5.07 -3.74
CA VAL A 226 18.76 6.17 -2.78
C VAL A 226 19.17 5.78 -1.36
N LEU A 227 19.20 4.47 -1.11
CA LEU A 227 19.65 3.83 0.12
C LEU A 227 20.27 2.49 -0.30
N ALA A 228 21.31 2.02 0.39
CA ALA A 228 22.01 0.79 0.00
C ALA A 228 21.04 -0.38 -0.26
N GLY A 229 21.04 -0.88 -1.50
CA GLY A 229 20.16 -1.95 -1.96
C GLY A 229 18.75 -1.52 -2.38
N PHE A 230 18.34 -0.26 -2.16
CA PHE A 230 17.00 0.25 -2.44
C PHE A 230 17.00 1.32 -3.55
N SER A 231 16.22 1.08 -4.61
CA SER A 231 15.99 2.03 -5.70
C SER A 231 14.50 2.21 -5.96
N PHE A 232 14.10 3.43 -6.34
CA PHE A 232 12.71 3.78 -6.64
C PHE A 232 12.50 3.84 -8.16
N HIS A 233 11.61 2.99 -8.68
CA HIS A 233 11.31 2.92 -10.10
C HIS A 233 9.96 3.57 -10.42
N PRO A 234 9.90 4.41 -11.46
CA PRO A 234 8.69 5.14 -11.79
C PRO A 234 7.60 4.18 -12.25
N THR A 235 6.48 4.19 -11.53
CA THR A 235 5.25 3.47 -11.89
C THR A 235 4.04 4.39 -11.76
N PRO A 236 4.05 5.58 -12.42
CA PRO A 236 3.03 6.60 -12.23
C PRO A 236 1.66 6.14 -12.72
N GLY A 237 0.63 6.76 -12.18
CA GLY A 237 -0.73 6.66 -12.67
C GLY A 237 -1.74 6.24 -11.62
N HIS A 238 -1.34 5.42 -10.65
CA HIS A 238 -2.15 5.30 -9.43
C HIS A 238 -2.22 6.67 -8.74
N SER A 239 -1.05 7.29 -8.55
CA SER A 239 -0.89 8.71 -8.22
C SER A 239 0.10 9.36 -9.18
N ILE A 240 0.29 10.68 -9.04
CA ILE A 240 1.05 11.52 -9.97
C ILE A 240 2.49 11.04 -10.23
N ASP A 241 3.19 10.53 -9.22
CA ASP A 241 4.59 10.10 -9.32
C ASP A 241 4.83 8.86 -8.45
N HIS A 242 3.83 7.96 -8.44
CA HIS A 242 3.89 6.67 -7.77
C HIS A 242 5.16 5.89 -8.16
N ALA A 243 5.80 5.26 -7.17
CA ALA A 243 7.00 4.48 -7.35
C ALA A 243 6.88 3.07 -6.77
N SER A 244 7.35 2.08 -7.52
CA SER A 244 7.63 0.74 -7.00
C SER A 244 9.08 0.70 -6.51
N ILE A 245 9.32 0.09 -5.36
CA ILE A 245 10.63 0.09 -4.71
C ILE A 245 11.28 -1.27 -4.92
N ARG A 246 12.51 -1.28 -5.47
CA ARG A 246 13.32 -2.49 -5.63
C ARG A 246 14.28 -2.63 -4.46
N LEU A 247 14.40 -3.84 -3.94
CA LEU A 247 15.44 -4.26 -3.01
C LEU A 247 16.38 -5.25 -3.69
N ARG A 248 17.69 -5.01 -3.61
CA ARG A 248 18.75 -5.98 -3.91
C ARG A 248 19.59 -6.24 -2.67
N SER A 249 19.75 -7.51 -2.32
CA SER A 249 20.57 -7.95 -1.19
C SER A 249 21.19 -9.30 -1.50
N ASP A 250 22.51 -9.44 -1.33
CA ASP A 250 23.28 -10.69 -1.50
C ASP A 250 22.95 -11.47 -2.79
N GLY A 251 22.76 -10.76 -3.90
CA GLY A 251 22.44 -11.34 -5.21
C GLY A 251 20.97 -11.73 -5.41
N ALA A 252 20.12 -11.58 -4.39
CA ALA A 252 18.67 -11.71 -4.49
C ALA A 252 18.00 -10.35 -4.77
N GLU A 253 16.81 -10.39 -5.37
CA GLU A 253 16.02 -9.21 -5.71
C GLU A 253 14.56 -9.38 -5.31
N ALA A 254 13.97 -8.33 -4.78
CA ALA A 254 12.55 -8.23 -4.51
C ALA A 254 11.98 -6.86 -4.84
N TRP A 255 10.66 -6.79 -4.96
CA TRP A 255 9.92 -5.58 -5.31
C TRP A 255 8.79 -5.32 -4.33
N PHE A 256 8.69 -4.09 -3.84
CA PHE A 256 7.50 -3.56 -3.19
C PHE A 256 6.69 -2.81 -4.24
N THR A 257 5.50 -3.32 -4.53
CA THR A 257 4.76 -2.87 -5.72
C THR A 257 4.14 -1.50 -5.53
N GLY A 258 3.85 -1.11 -4.30
CA GLY A 258 2.85 -0.06 -4.02
C GLY A 258 1.52 -0.43 -4.66
N ASP A 259 0.86 0.56 -5.23
CA ASP A 259 -0.51 0.50 -5.72
C ASP A 259 -0.62 0.33 -7.23
N VAL A 260 0.43 -0.25 -7.81
CA VAL A 260 0.36 -0.80 -9.16
C VAL A 260 -0.79 -1.83 -9.27
N MET A 261 -1.09 -2.55 -8.20
CA MET A 261 -2.16 -3.55 -8.12
C MET A 261 -2.86 -3.52 -6.75
N HIS A 262 -4.19 -3.62 -6.75
CA HIS A 262 -5.03 -3.58 -5.54
C HIS A 262 -5.65 -4.95 -5.21
N HIS A 263 -5.63 -5.88 -6.17
CA HIS A 263 -6.15 -7.25 -6.02
C HIS A 263 -5.49 -8.18 -7.05
N PRO A 264 -5.30 -9.50 -6.77
CA PRO A 264 -4.68 -10.42 -7.71
C PRO A 264 -5.36 -10.51 -9.08
N LEU A 265 -6.65 -10.16 -9.19
CA LEU A 265 -7.34 -10.05 -10.49
C LEU A 265 -6.58 -9.18 -11.50
N GLN A 266 -5.91 -8.12 -11.04
CA GLN A 266 -5.15 -7.23 -11.92
C GLN A 266 -3.86 -7.86 -12.46
N VAL A 267 -3.41 -8.99 -11.92
CA VAL A 267 -2.33 -9.80 -12.52
C VAL A 267 -2.86 -10.56 -13.75
N TYR A 268 -4.06 -11.12 -13.63
CA TYR A 268 -4.72 -11.87 -14.72
C TYR A 268 -5.32 -10.96 -15.80
N ARG A 269 -5.84 -9.81 -15.38
CA ARG A 269 -6.41 -8.76 -16.25
C ARG A 269 -5.74 -7.41 -15.95
N PRO A 270 -4.53 -7.17 -16.48
CA PRO A 270 -3.80 -5.93 -16.24
C PRO A 270 -4.51 -4.68 -16.76
N ASP A 271 -5.48 -4.84 -17.65
CA ASP A 271 -6.34 -3.78 -18.19
C ASP A 271 -7.39 -3.27 -17.18
N LEU A 272 -7.70 -4.01 -16.12
CA LEU A 272 -8.71 -3.56 -15.14
C LEU A 272 -8.24 -2.28 -14.44
N ARG A 273 -8.99 -1.19 -14.62
CA ARG A 273 -8.78 0.05 -13.89
C ARG A 273 -9.43 -0.01 -12.52
N SER A 274 -8.66 0.34 -11.49
CA SER A 274 -9.18 0.57 -10.15
C SER A 274 -9.82 1.95 -10.08
N VAL A 275 -10.89 2.10 -9.29
CA VAL A 275 -11.46 3.41 -8.93
C VAL A 275 -10.51 4.30 -8.12
N TYR A 276 -9.40 3.75 -7.64
CA TYR A 276 -8.39 4.47 -6.86
C TYR A 276 -7.29 5.09 -7.74
N CYS A 277 -7.18 4.71 -9.01
CA CYS A 277 -6.15 5.24 -9.89
C CYS A 277 -6.52 6.63 -10.42
N GLU A 278 -5.70 7.64 -10.07
CA GLU A 278 -5.90 9.02 -10.52
C GLU A 278 -5.76 9.16 -12.05
N PHE A 279 -4.86 8.40 -12.68
CA PHE A 279 -4.60 8.42 -14.12
C PHE A 279 -4.67 7.01 -14.71
N VAL A 280 -5.84 6.64 -15.23
CA VAL A 280 -6.15 5.28 -15.70
C VAL A 280 -5.14 4.72 -16.69
N GLN A 281 -4.84 5.46 -17.76
CA GLN A 281 -3.97 4.96 -18.83
C GLN A 281 -2.50 4.84 -18.39
N PRO A 282 -1.90 5.84 -17.70
CA PRO A 282 -0.60 5.65 -17.04
C PRO A 282 -0.58 4.47 -16.06
N ALA A 283 -1.60 4.29 -15.22
CA ALA A 283 -1.64 3.21 -14.23
C ALA A 283 -1.62 1.82 -14.89
N GLU A 284 -2.39 1.63 -15.96
CA GLU A 284 -2.35 0.39 -16.74
C GLU A 284 -0.97 0.13 -17.34
N ARG A 285 -0.32 1.15 -17.93
CA ARG A 285 1.03 1.01 -18.50
C ARG A 285 2.05 0.61 -17.43
N SER A 286 2.03 1.27 -16.28
CA SER A 286 2.90 0.97 -15.14
C SER A 286 2.68 -0.45 -14.63
N ARG A 287 1.42 -0.90 -14.59
CA ARG A 287 1.09 -2.29 -14.22
C ARG A 287 1.62 -3.31 -15.20
N ARG A 288 1.45 -3.09 -16.50
CA ARG A 288 1.98 -4.00 -17.53
C ARG A 288 3.50 -4.09 -17.46
N TRP A 289 4.18 -2.93 -17.37
CA TRP A 289 5.63 -2.88 -17.21
C TRP A 289 6.09 -3.66 -15.97
N PHE A 290 5.46 -3.43 -14.81
CA PHE A 290 5.81 -4.12 -13.58
C PHE A 290 5.61 -5.65 -13.68
N LEU A 291 4.48 -6.08 -14.25
CA LEU A 291 4.19 -7.51 -14.41
C LEU A 291 5.19 -8.20 -15.36
N GLU A 292 5.63 -7.52 -16.42
CA GLU A 292 6.69 -8.01 -17.31
C GLU A 292 8.02 -8.12 -16.57
N GLU A 293 8.45 -7.06 -15.89
CA GLU A 293 9.70 -7.04 -15.11
C GLU A 293 9.71 -8.16 -14.06
N ALA A 294 8.68 -8.24 -13.22
CA ALA A 294 8.60 -9.24 -12.16
C ALA A 294 8.57 -10.68 -12.70
N ALA A 295 7.93 -10.91 -13.85
CA ALA A 295 7.88 -12.23 -14.47
C ALA A 295 9.21 -12.63 -15.13
N ASP A 296 9.96 -11.66 -15.66
CA ASP A 296 11.25 -11.90 -16.31
C ASP A 296 12.39 -12.10 -15.32
N THR A 297 12.39 -11.35 -14.21
CA THR A 297 13.38 -11.52 -13.15
C THR A 297 13.05 -12.68 -12.23
N GLY A 298 11.78 -13.07 -12.14
CA GLY A 298 11.29 -14.05 -11.18
C GLY A 298 11.39 -13.58 -9.73
N SER A 299 11.49 -12.26 -9.51
CA SER A 299 11.64 -11.66 -8.18
C SER A 299 10.42 -11.87 -7.30
N LEU A 300 10.66 -11.90 -5.99
CA LEU A 300 9.59 -11.88 -4.99
C LEU A 300 8.96 -10.48 -4.95
N CYS A 301 7.64 -10.42 -5.03
CA CYS A 301 6.87 -9.18 -5.00
C CYS A 301 6.06 -9.08 -3.69
N PHE A 302 6.02 -7.88 -3.13
CA PHE A 302 5.32 -7.51 -1.91
C PHE A 302 4.31 -6.40 -2.23
N THR A 303 3.02 -6.73 -2.15
CA THR A 303 1.91 -5.82 -2.49
C THR A 303 1.40 -5.08 -1.26
N SER A 304 0.71 -3.95 -1.44
CA SER A 304 0.11 -3.19 -0.34
C SER A 304 -1.31 -3.65 0.02
N HIS A 305 -2.02 -4.28 -0.93
CA HIS A 305 -3.46 -4.53 -0.78
C HIS A 305 -3.94 -5.97 -0.93
N PHE A 306 -3.07 -6.93 -1.27
CA PHE A 306 -3.54 -8.32 -1.38
C PHE A 306 -3.77 -8.88 0.03
N ALA A 307 -5.00 -9.34 0.27
CA ALA A 307 -5.50 -9.64 1.61
C ALA A 307 -4.78 -10.81 2.31
N GLU A 308 -4.28 -11.78 1.53
CA GLU A 308 -3.55 -12.96 2.00
C GLU A 308 -2.14 -12.60 2.49
N THR A 309 -1.07 -13.30 2.10
CA THR A 309 0.27 -12.95 2.58
C THR A 309 0.76 -11.61 2.04
N GLY A 310 0.20 -11.14 0.93
CA GLY A 310 0.70 -9.97 0.20
C GLY A 310 1.99 -10.21 -0.59
N ALA A 311 2.64 -11.36 -0.38
CA ALA A 311 3.92 -11.72 -0.97
C ALA A 311 3.75 -12.87 -1.99
N GLY A 312 4.40 -12.76 -3.14
CA GLY A 312 4.28 -13.76 -4.20
C GLY A 312 5.07 -13.44 -5.45
N TYR A 313 4.86 -14.27 -6.47
CA TYR A 313 5.57 -14.20 -7.74
C TYR A 313 4.59 -13.96 -8.87
N VAL A 314 5.01 -13.15 -9.85
CA VAL A 314 4.33 -13.05 -11.13
C VAL A 314 4.87 -14.15 -12.04
N ARG A 315 3.99 -14.96 -12.63
CA ARG A 315 4.34 -16.05 -13.55
C ARG A 315 3.79 -15.79 -14.93
N ARG A 316 4.57 -16.08 -15.97
CA ARG A 316 4.08 -16.03 -17.36
C ARG A 316 3.08 -17.16 -17.61
N ARG A 317 2.01 -16.86 -18.34
CA ARG A 317 1.06 -17.83 -18.90
C ARG A 317 1.05 -17.71 -20.43
N ALA A 318 0.43 -18.68 -21.09
CA ALA A 318 0.26 -18.65 -22.56
C ALA A 318 -0.40 -17.33 -23.03
N ALA A 319 -1.32 -16.77 -22.24
CA ALA A 319 -1.86 -15.43 -22.39
C ALA A 319 -1.79 -14.70 -21.05
N GLY A 320 -0.92 -13.68 -20.95
CA GLY A 320 -0.78 -12.83 -19.77
C GLY A 320 -0.01 -13.47 -18.61
N PHE A 321 -0.47 -13.23 -17.39
CA PHE A 321 0.24 -13.57 -16.15
C PHE A 321 -0.65 -14.33 -15.16
N ALA A 322 -0.01 -14.92 -14.15
CA ALA A 322 -0.63 -15.45 -12.94
C ALA A 322 0.10 -14.96 -11.71
N TRP A 323 -0.62 -14.94 -10.59
CA TRP A 323 -0.04 -14.72 -9.27
C TRP A 323 0.14 -16.06 -8.56
N GLU A 324 1.32 -16.28 -8.00
CA GLU A 324 1.64 -17.42 -7.14
C GLU A 324 2.06 -16.88 -5.77
N PHE A 325 1.26 -17.15 -4.72
CA PHE A 325 1.65 -16.74 -3.37
C PHE A 325 2.93 -17.43 -2.92
N ALA A 326 3.85 -16.65 -2.34
CA ALA A 326 5.06 -17.18 -1.77
C ALA A 326 4.74 -17.92 -0.46
N GLN A 327 5.43 -19.03 -0.25
CA GLN A 327 5.45 -19.68 1.06
C GLN A 327 6.37 -18.85 1.97
N SER A 328 5.89 -18.52 3.17
CA SER A 328 6.71 -17.89 4.19
C SER A 328 7.66 -18.90 4.79
N ASP A 329 8.80 -18.43 5.28
CA ASP A 329 9.64 -19.23 6.17
C ASP A 329 8.82 -19.44 7.45
N ALA A 330 8.31 -20.66 7.64
CA ALA A 330 7.71 -21.00 8.92
C ALA A 330 8.84 -20.92 9.96
N GLU A 331 8.69 -20.05 10.96
CA GLU A 331 9.45 -20.24 12.19
C GLU A 331 8.93 -21.55 12.78
N ASP A 332 9.65 -22.64 12.52
CA ASP A 332 9.50 -23.87 13.27
C ASP A 332 9.58 -23.50 14.75
N ALA A 333 8.43 -23.50 15.42
CA ALA A 333 8.33 -23.33 16.85
C ALA A 333 9.16 -24.45 17.50
N LYS A 334 10.36 -24.13 17.95
CA LYS A 334 11.09 -24.91 18.94
C LYS A 334 10.60 -24.57 20.33
#